data_AF-A0AAC9KY53-F1
#
_entry.id   AF-A0AAC9KY53-F1
#
_cell.length_a   1.000
_cell.length_b   1.000
_cell.length_c   1.000
_cell.angle_alpha   90.00
_cell.angle_beta   90.00
_cell.angle_gamma   90.00
#
_symmetry.space_group_name_H-M   'P 1'
#
loop_
_entity.id
_entity.type
_entity.pdbx_description
1 polymer ?
#
loop_
_entity_poly.entity_id
_entity_poly.type
_entity_poly.pdbx_seq_one_letter_code
_entity_poly.pdbx_strand_id
1 'polypeptide(L)'
;MKIINILFCLFLIMLNSCNSNDNDTFNNKSVQQTESRKKRDLSQEELQQQEKITLTHKEEKMFNLLKTVFTYTIKKLYNEMQESINGNKGEYESKCNNFFNWLFKDPQKQKELANAFTKVYNFLESKRQSKASGESFDAYIKGAIDCKNNDNNKYGNGSDNEIRQYFKGVADSTFSHKNDNNEIYKCLKDELLDDTNHYAGLTANWQN
;
A
#
# COMPACT_ATOMS: atom_id res chain seq x y z
N MET A 1 -39.78 -1.04 -7.60
CA MET A 1 -40.19 -0.08 -6.54
C MET A 1 -39.21 -0.28 -5.39
N LYS A 2 -38.03 0.37 -5.36
CA LYS A 2 -37.71 1.75 -4.93
C LYS A 2 -38.26 2.08 -3.54
N ILE A 3 -37.54 1.66 -2.49
CA ILE A 3 -37.61 2.29 -1.16
C ILE A 3 -36.54 3.38 -1.14
N ILE A 4 -37.03 4.59 -0.92
CA ILE A 4 -36.34 5.86 -1.07
C ILE A 4 -35.70 6.27 0.26
N ASN A 5 -34.38 6.45 0.20
CA ASN A 5 -33.57 7.52 0.78
C ASN A 5 -34.35 8.61 1.57
N ILE A 6 -34.48 8.49 2.89
CA ILE A 6 -34.84 9.59 3.79
C ILE A 6 -34.00 9.44 5.07
N LEU A 7 -32.72 9.81 4.99
CA LEU A 7 -31.89 10.03 6.17
C LEU A 7 -30.95 11.25 5.97
N PHE A 8 -31.48 12.31 5.34
CA PHE A 8 -30.71 13.53 5.07
C PHE A 8 -31.47 14.84 5.36
N CYS A 9 -32.49 14.82 6.22
CA CYS A 9 -33.28 16.04 6.52
C CYS A 9 -33.22 16.51 7.97
N LEU A 10 -32.40 15.91 8.84
CA LEU A 10 -32.36 16.28 10.27
C LEU A 10 -31.19 17.20 10.68
N PHE A 11 -30.28 17.56 9.76
CA PHE A 11 -29.11 18.38 10.09
C PHE A 11 -29.26 19.89 9.80
N LEU A 12 -30.40 20.36 9.29
CA LEU A 12 -30.59 21.78 8.91
C LEU A 12 -31.40 22.64 9.90
N ILE A 13 -31.80 22.11 11.06
CA ILE A 13 -32.66 22.87 12.01
C ILE A 13 -31.86 23.43 13.20
N MET A 14 -30.56 23.16 13.34
CA MET A 14 -29.78 23.56 14.53
C MET A 14 -28.84 24.76 14.35
N LEU A 15 -29.00 25.59 13.31
CA LEU A 15 -28.13 26.77 13.09
C LEU A 15 -28.87 28.12 12.91
N ASN A 16 -30.13 28.22 13.31
CA ASN A 16 -30.81 29.52 13.41
C ASN A 16 -31.59 29.61 14.73
N SER A 17 -30.88 29.88 15.83
CA SER A 17 -31.47 30.40 17.07
C SER A 17 -30.35 30.99 17.93
N CYS A 18 -30.14 32.30 17.82
CA CYS A 18 -29.81 33.23 18.92
C CYS A 18 -29.55 34.60 18.31
N ASN A 19 -30.63 35.34 18.08
CA ASN A 19 -30.60 36.80 18.06
C ASN A 19 -31.30 37.24 19.35
N SER A 20 -30.54 37.74 20.32
CA SER A 20 -31.11 38.46 21.47
C SER A 20 -30.67 39.90 21.34
N ASN A 21 -31.65 40.76 21.06
CA ASN A 21 -31.53 42.20 21.23
C ASN A 21 -31.41 42.48 22.72
N ASP A 22 -30.36 43.21 23.11
CA ASP A 22 -30.41 44.08 24.28
C ASP A 22 -30.11 45.50 23.81
N ASN A 23 -31.09 46.37 23.99
CA ASN A 23 -30.93 47.83 23.92
C ASN A 23 -30.51 48.31 25.30
N ASP A 24 -29.47 49.15 25.38
CA ASP A 24 -29.60 50.40 26.13
C ASP A 24 -28.51 51.44 25.84
N THR A 25 -29.00 52.65 25.55
CA THR A 25 -28.52 53.97 26.01
C THR A 25 -27.28 54.65 25.37
N PHE A 26 -27.60 55.65 24.53
CA PHE A 26 -27.01 57.00 24.37
C PHE A 26 -25.46 57.19 24.35
N ASN A 27 -24.93 57.60 23.19
CA ASN A 27 -24.36 58.96 23.00
C ASN A 27 -23.83 59.23 21.56
N ASN A 28 -24.48 60.20 20.91
CA ASN A 28 -23.95 61.30 20.07
C ASN A 28 -22.72 61.15 19.14
N LYS A 29 -22.98 61.60 17.89
CA LYS A 29 -22.11 62.23 16.86
C LYS A 29 -21.48 61.38 15.74
N SER A 30 -22.16 61.48 14.59
CA SER A 30 -21.63 62.06 13.32
C SER A 30 -21.08 61.12 12.23
N VAL A 31 -21.47 61.51 11.00
CA VAL A 31 -20.79 61.39 9.70
C VAL A 31 -21.24 60.26 8.72
N GLN A 32 -22.07 60.73 7.78
CA GLN A 32 -22.09 60.53 6.32
C GLN A 32 -22.38 59.17 5.66
N GLN A 33 -23.45 59.22 4.85
CA GLN A 33 -23.69 58.45 3.63
C GLN A 33 -22.47 58.41 2.69
N THR A 34 -22.25 57.28 2.01
CA THR A 34 -22.30 57.25 0.53
C THR A 34 -22.44 55.82 -0.02
N GLU A 35 -23.22 55.74 -1.09
CA GLU A 35 -23.65 54.54 -1.82
C GLU A 35 -22.52 53.87 -2.62
N SER A 36 -22.62 52.56 -2.91
CA SER A 36 -22.94 52.07 -4.28
C SER A 36 -22.67 50.58 -4.49
N ARG A 37 -23.55 49.98 -5.29
CA ARG A 37 -23.69 48.57 -5.69
C ARG A 37 -22.44 47.96 -6.35
N LYS A 38 -22.11 46.71 -5.97
CA LYS A 38 -22.15 45.54 -6.88
C LYS A 38 -21.96 44.23 -6.12
N LYS A 39 -23.02 43.39 -6.14
CA LYS A 39 -22.88 41.94 -5.96
C LYS A 39 -21.91 41.41 -7.01
N ARG A 40 -20.88 40.69 -6.57
CA ARG A 40 -20.38 39.53 -7.30
C ARG A 40 -20.26 38.38 -6.30
N ASP A 41 -21.10 37.41 -6.59
CA ASP A 41 -21.27 36.12 -5.97
C ASP A 41 -20.22 35.14 -6.57
N LEU A 42 -20.20 33.93 -6.02
CA LEU A 42 -19.47 32.71 -6.43
C LEU A 42 -18.05 32.53 -5.88
N SER A 43 -18.02 31.83 -4.75
CA SER A 43 -17.33 30.55 -4.55
C SER A 43 -15.90 30.45 -5.11
N GLN A 44 -14.93 30.66 -4.22
CA GLN A 44 -13.60 30.09 -4.37
C GLN A 44 -13.23 29.33 -3.10
N GLU A 45 -14.14 28.47 -2.63
CA GLU A 45 -13.68 27.15 -2.19
C GLU A 45 -13.30 26.43 -3.49
N GLU A 46 -12.04 26.59 -3.90
CA GLU A 46 -11.38 25.53 -4.65
C GLU A 46 -11.38 24.30 -3.74
N LEU A 47 -12.51 23.59 -3.74
CA LEU A 47 -12.50 22.16 -3.53
C LEU A 47 -11.53 21.64 -4.58
N GLN A 48 -10.26 21.49 -4.19
CA GLN A 48 -9.31 20.66 -4.87
C GLN A 48 -10.06 19.36 -5.11
N GLN A 49 -10.49 19.16 -6.35
CA GLN A 49 -11.10 17.95 -6.80
C GLN A 49 -9.98 16.93 -6.62
N GLN A 50 -9.94 16.28 -5.45
CA GLN A 50 -8.93 15.30 -5.12
C GLN A 50 -9.17 14.19 -6.13
N GLU A 51 -8.38 14.25 -7.20
CA GLU A 51 -8.50 13.36 -8.33
C GLU A 51 -8.46 11.96 -7.73
N LYS A 52 -9.57 11.23 -7.87
CA LYS A 52 -9.71 9.94 -7.19
C LYS A 52 -8.61 9.04 -7.73
N ILE A 53 -7.55 8.87 -6.95
CA ILE A 53 -6.40 8.07 -7.33
C ILE A 53 -6.91 6.68 -7.66
N THR A 54 -6.77 6.32 -8.93
CA THR A 54 -7.21 5.04 -9.48
C THR A 54 -5.96 4.32 -9.97
N LEU A 55 -5.86 3.03 -9.66
CA LEU A 55 -4.77 2.19 -10.14
C LEU A 55 -4.92 1.96 -11.64
N THR A 56 -3.80 2.02 -12.36
CA THR A 56 -3.72 1.44 -13.69
C THR A 56 -3.78 -0.09 -13.60
N HIS A 57 -4.17 -0.75 -14.69
CA HIS A 57 -4.19 -2.23 -14.74
C HIS A 57 -2.82 -2.86 -14.41
N LYS A 58 -1.72 -2.19 -14.80
CA LYS A 58 -0.37 -2.63 -14.47
C LYS A 58 -0.08 -2.54 -12.97
N GLU A 59 -0.45 -1.42 -12.34
CA GLU A 59 -0.26 -1.23 -10.89
C GLU A 59 -1.11 -2.22 -10.09
N GLU A 60 -2.37 -2.45 -10.49
CA GLU A 60 -3.24 -3.44 -9.86
C GLU A 60 -2.66 -4.86 -9.97
N LYS A 61 -2.19 -5.26 -11.16
CA LYS A 61 -1.54 -6.56 -11.37
C LYS A 61 -0.29 -6.71 -10.50
N MET A 62 0.55 -5.68 -10.43
CA MET A 62 1.78 -5.68 -9.65
C MET A 62 1.51 -5.77 -8.15
N PHE A 63 0.50 -5.03 -7.67
CA PHE A 63 0.07 -5.09 -6.28
C PHE A 63 -0.51 -6.47 -5.90
N ASN A 64 -1.35 -7.04 -6.75
CA ASN A 64 -1.92 -8.37 -6.52
C ASN A 64 -0.85 -9.47 -6.53
N LEU A 65 0.16 -9.33 -7.37
CA LEU A 65 1.32 -10.22 -7.40
C LEU A 65 2.14 -10.10 -6.11
N LEU A 66 2.43 -8.87 -5.67
CA LEU A 66 3.12 -8.60 -4.41
C LEU A 66 2.41 -9.29 -3.23
N LYS A 67 1.09 -9.08 -3.11
CA LYS A 67 0.25 -9.77 -2.11
C LYS A 67 0.41 -11.27 -2.19
N THR A 68 0.22 -11.84 -3.39
CA THR A 68 0.24 -13.29 -3.61
C THR A 68 1.57 -13.89 -3.21
N VAL A 69 2.68 -13.27 -3.60
CA VAL A 69 4.03 -13.75 -3.31
C VAL A 69 4.30 -13.71 -1.81
N PHE A 70 4.07 -12.58 -1.13
CA PHE A 70 4.35 -12.48 0.31
C PHE A 70 3.44 -13.36 1.18
N THR A 71 2.15 -13.49 0.83
CA THR A 71 1.26 -14.45 1.50
C THR A 71 1.77 -15.89 1.30
N TYR A 72 2.23 -16.23 0.10
CA TYR A 72 2.77 -17.57 -0.19
C TYR A 72 4.08 -17.84 0.54
N THR A 73 5.01 -16.89 0.52
CA THR A 73 6.30 -16.95 1.22
C THR A 73 6.09 -17.21 2.70
N ILE A 74 5.24 -16.45 3.39
CA ILE A 74 4.99 -16.66 4.81
C ILE A 74 4.41 -18.04 5.06
N LYS A 75 3.40 -18.45 4.28
CA LYS A 75 2.79 -19.77 4.43
C LYS A 75 3.78 -20.93 4.27
N LYS A 76 4.73 -20.81 3.34
CA LYS A 76 5.70 -21.87 3.02
C LYS A 76 6.96 -21.82 3.87
N LEU A 77 7.46 -20.63 4.15
CA LEU A 77 8.78 -20.41 4.74
C LEU A 77 8.73 -20.02 6.21
N TYR A 78 7.54 -19.98 6.83
CA TYR A 78 7.36 -19.63 8.24
C TYR A 78 8.45 -20.23 9.13
N ASN A 79 8.58 -21.57 9.17
CA ASN A 79 9.53 -22.29 10.03
C ASN A 79 11.02 -21.99 9.75
N GLU A 80 11.33 -21.24 8.70
CA GLU A 80 12.70 -20.84 8.33
C GLU A 80 12.99 -19.36 8.63
N MET A 81 11.99 -18.58 9.06
CA MET A 81 12.12 -17.17 9.47
C MET A 81 12.48 -17.07 10.95
N GLN A 82 13.23 -16.04 11.37
CA GLN A 82 13.81 -15.97 12.72
C GLN A 82 12.75 -16.04 13.83
N GLU A 83 11.62 -15.37 13.64
CA GLU A 83 10.56 -15.35 14.65
C GLU A 83 9.73 -16.63 14.74
N SER A 84 9.84 -17.54 13.77
CA SER A 84 9.22 -18.87 13.93
C SER A 84 9.82 -19.69 15.06
N ILE A 85 11.02 -19.33 15.52
CA ILE A 85 11.67 -19.91 16.69
C ILE A 85 10.85 -19.62 17.96
N ASN A 86 10.07 -18.52 17.99
CA ASN A 86 9.36 -18.03 19.18
C ASN A 86 7.85 -17.73 18.98
N GLY A 87 7.30 -17.88 17.77
CA GLY A 87 5.96 -17.40 17.41
C GLY A 87 4.94 -18.47 17.00
N ASN A 88 3.74 -18.02 16.61
CA ASN A 88 2.68 -18.86 16.03
C ASN A 88 2.49 -18.58 14.51
N LYS A 89 2.58 -19.63 13.68
CA LYS A 89 2.37 -19.55 12.23
C LYS A 89 1.06 -18.86 11.84
N GLY A 90 -0.03 -19.19 12.52
CA GLY A 90 -1.36 -18.65 12.23
C GLY A 90 -1.45 -17.15 12.49
N GLU A 91 -0.70 -16.65 13.48
CA GLU A 91 -0.63 -15.23 13.78
C GLU A 91 0.08 -14.45 12.66
N TYR A 92 1.17 -15.02 12.13
CA TYR A 92 1.91 -14.45 11.00
C TYR A 92 1.10 -14.37 9.71
N GLU A 93 0.46 -15.49 9.34
CA GLU A 93 -0.40 -15.54 8.18
C GLU A 93 -1.55 -14.53 8.33
N SER A 94 -2.14 -14.44 9.51
CA SER A 94 -3.19 -13.46 9.82
C SER A 94 -2.68 -12.04 9.73
N LYS A 95 -1.49 -11.74 10.27
CA LYS A 95 -0.86 -10.41 10.20
C LYS A 95 -0.66 -9.96 8.76
N CYS A 96 -0.07 -10.80 7.91
CA CYS A 96 0.13 -10.50 6.49
C CYS A 96 -1.20 -10.30 5.75
N ASN A 97 -2.18 -11.18 5.97
CA ASN A 97 -3.49 -11.06 5.34
C ASN A 97 -4.22 -9.77 5.78
N ASN A 98 -4.18 -9.45 7.07
CA ASN A 98 -4.78 -8.23 7.63
C ASN A 98 -4.11 -6.97 7.08
N PHE A 99 -2.78 -6.98 6.95
CA PHE A 99 -2.04 -5.88 6.33
C PHE A 99 -2.48 -5.63 4.88
N PHE A 100 -2.52 -6.67 4.04
CA PHE A 100 -2.96 -6.49 2.66
C PHE A 100 -4.45 -6.10 2.58
N ASN A 101 -5.32 -6.65 3.44
CA ASN A 101 -6.73 -6.24 3.54
C ASN A 101 -6.90 -4.77 3.94
N TRP A 102 -6.03 -4.26 4.81
CA TRP A 102 -5.98 -2.85 5.16
C TRP A 102 -5.52 -2.00 3.97
N LEU A 103 -4.50 -2.42 3.22
CA LEU A 103 -4.02 -1.73 2.01
C LEU A 103 -5.05 -1.65 0.89
N PHE A 104 -5.95 -2.63 0.72
CA PHE A 104 -7.00 -2.59 -0.31
C PHE A 104 -7.91 -1.36 -0.20
N LYS A 105 -7.97 -0.72 0.97
CA LYS A 105 -8.76 0.48 1.22
C LYS A 105 -8.06 1.77 0.78
N ASP A 106 -6.78 1.69 0.40
CA ASP A 106 -5.93 2.85 0.06
C ASP A 106 -5.25 2.66 -1.30
N PRO A 107 -5.87 3.16 -2.40
CA PRO A 107 -5.30 3.04 -3.75
C PRO A 107 -3.94 3.72 -3.91
N GLN A 108 -3.66 4.78 -3.15
CA GLN A 108 -2.38 5.49 -3.22
C GLN A 108 -1.25 4.62 -2.65
N LYS A 109 -1.47 3.99 -1.48
CA LYS A 109 -0.48 3.05 -0.92
C LYS A 109 -0.29 1.80 -1.80
N GLN A 110 -1.36 1.31 -2.43
CA GLN A 110 -1.26 0.22 -3.41
C GLN A 110 -0.36 0.60 -4.59
N LYS A 111 -0.56 1.81 -5.13
CA LYS A 111 0.26 2.35 -6.22
C LYS A 111 1.72 2.50 -5.80
N GLU A 112 1.99 3.02 -4.62
CA GLU A 112 3.35 3.19 -4.11
C GLU A 112 4.09 1.85 -3.96
N LEU A 113 3.44 0.82 -3.43
CA LEU A 113 4.04 -0.51 -3.32
C LEU A 113 4.21 -1.22 -4.67
N ALA A 114 3.23 -1.07 -5.58
CA ALA A 114 3.36 -1.57 -6.95
C ALA A 114 4.57 -0.96 -7.67
N ASN A 115 4.76 0.35 -7.51
CA ASN A 115 5.90 1.04 -8.10
C ASN A 115 7.22 0.63 -7.43
N ALA A 116 7.27 0.51 -6.11
CA ALA A 116 8.44 0.02 -5.39
C ALA A 116 8.85 -1.39 -5.83
N PHE A 117 7.89 -2.30 -6.02
CA PHE A 117 8.15 -3.69 -6.43
C PHE A 117 8.64 -3.82 -7.89
N THR A 118 8.47 -2.80 -8.72
CA THR A 118 8.74 -2.88 -10.17
C THR A 118 10.18 -3.28 -10.48
N LYS A 119 11.16 -2.81 -9.67
CA LYS A 119 12.57 -3.14 -9.88
C LYS A 119 12.84 -4.63 -9.75
N VAL A 120 12.43 -5.21 -8.62
CA VAL A 120 12.55 -6.64 -8.31
C VAL A 120 11.78 -7.47 -9.32
N TYR A 121 10.56 -7.07 -9.64
CA TYR A 121 9.75 -7.74 -10.66
C TYR A 121 10.46 -7.82 -12.01
N ASN A 122 10.97 -6.69 -12.52
CA ASN A 122 11.64 -6.65 -13.82
C ASN A 122 12.89 -7.55 -13.84
N PHE A 123 13.66 -7.54 -12.76
CA PHE A 123 14.81 -8.42 -12.63
C PHE A 123 14.38 -9.89 -12.69
N LEU A 124 13.45 -10.30 -11.84
CA LEU A 124 12.96 -11.68 -11.77
C LEU A 124 12.30 -12.14 -13.08
N GLU A 125 11.55 -11.27 -13.75
CA GLU A 125 10.93 -11.57 -15.04
C GLU A 125 11.99 -11.78 -16.12
N SER A 126 13.09 -11.03 -16.11
CA SER A 126 14.22 -11.27 -17.03
C SER A 126 14.88 -12.64 -16.79
N LYS A 127 14.97 -13.07 -15.53
CA LYS A 127 15.51 -14.39 -15.17
C LYS A 127 14.55 -15.51 -15.55
N ARG A 128 13.25 -15.35 -15.30
CA ARG A 128 12.23 -16.27 -15.79
C ARG A 128 12.30 -16.44 -17.31
N GLN A 129 12.37 -15.34 -18.06
CA GLN A 129 12.44 -15.40 -19.52
C GLN A 129 13.66 -16.16 -20.05
N SER A 130 14.81 -16.07 -19.37
CA SER A 130 16.03 -16.76 -19.80
C SER A 130 16.14 -18.20 -19.30
N LYS A 131 15.63 -18.52 -18.09
CA LYS A 131 15.79 -19.84 -17.46
C LYS A 131 14.54 -20.71 -17.51
N ALA A 132 13.35 -20.13 -17.73
CA ALA A 132 12.06 -20.78 -17.60
C ALA A 132 10.98 -20.11 -18.47
N SER A 133 11.28 -19.83 -19.75
CA SER A 133 10.42 -19.03 -20.64
C SER A 133 9.00 -19.57 -20.79
N GLY A 134 8.82 -20.90 -20.65
CA GLY A 134 7.53 -21.58 -20.70
C GLY A 134 6.69 -21.51 -19.41
N GLU A 135 7.22 -20.98 -18.31
CA GLU A 135 6.51 -20.84 -17.04
C GLU A 135 5.89 -19.44 -16.91
N SER A 136 4.74 -19.33 -16.24
CA SER A 136 4.25 -18.00 -15.81
C SER A 136 5.14 -17.44 -14.70
N PHE A 137 5.14 -16.11 -14.52
CA PHE A 137 5.85 -15.47 -13.40
C PHE A 137 5.45 -16.08 -12.05
N ASP A 138 4.14 -16.26 -11.82
CA ASP A 138 3.64 -16.87 -10.58
C ASP A 138 4.18 -18.28 -10.36
N ALA A 139 4.19 -19.12 -11.41
CA ALA A 139 4.69 -20.48 -11.32
C ALA A 139 6.19 -20.50 -11.03
N TYR A 140 6.95 -19.64 -11.70
CA TYR A 140 8.39 -19.51 -11.53
C TYR A 140 8.77 -19.07 -10.11
N ILE A 141 8.11 -18.04 -9.57
CA ILE A 141 8.38 -17.55 -8.21
C ILE A 141 7.93 -18.55 -7.16
N LYS A 142 6.76 -19.18 -7.32
CA LYS A 142 6.31 -20.23 -6.38
C LYS A 142 7.23 -21.45 -6.41
N GLY A 143 7.68 -21.85 -7.60
CA GLY A 143 8.66 -22.92 -7.77
C GLY A 143 9.97 -22.60 -7.06
N ALA A 144 10.43 -21.35 -7.12
CA ALA A 144 11.59 -20.91 -6.37
C ALA A 144 11.35 -20.92 -4.85
N ILE A 145 10.19 -20.47 -4.39
CA ILE A 145 9.82 -20.50 -2.95
C ILE A 145 9.65 -21.95 -2.44
N ASP A 146 9.29 -22.91 -3.28
CA ASP A 146 9.18 -24.31 -2.88
C ASP A 146 10.54 -25.04 -2.92
N CYS A 147 11.49 -24.57 -3.75
CA CYS A 147 12.80 -25.19 -3.90
C CYS A 147 13.84 -24.59 -2.94
N LYS A 148 14.42 -25.41 -2.06
CA LYS A 148 15.51 -24.97 -1.17
C LYS A 148 16.80 -24.66 -1.92
N ASN A 149 17.11 -25.48 -2.93
CA ASN A 149 18.34 -25.38 -3.72
C ASN A 149 18.11 -24.50 -4.96
N ASN A 150 19.18 -24.20 -5.66
CA ASN A 150 19.17 -23.29 -6.81
C ASN A 150 18.67 -23.93 -8.14
N ASP A 151 18.28 -25.21 -8.12
CA ASP A 151 17.69 -25.99 -9.22
C ASP A 151 18.44 -25.85 -10.55
N ASN A 152 19.66 -26.39 -10.64
CA ASN A 152 20.51 -26.29 -11.84
C ASN A 152 20.66 -24.84 -12.34
N ASN A 153 20.86 -23.92 -11.39
CA ASN A 153 20.99 -22.49 -11.62
C ASN A 153 19.73 -21.77 -12.13
N LYS A 154 18.56 -22.42 -12.07
CA LYS A 154 17.28 -21.82 -12.45
C LYS A 154 16.93 -20.64 -11.54
N TYR A 155 17.25 -20.71 -10.24
CA TYR A 155 16.89 -19.69 -9.25
C TYR A 155 18.11 -18.96 -8.66
N GLY A 156 19.17 -18.79 -9.45
CA GLY A 156 20.46 -18.22 -9.05
C GLY A 156 21.56 -19.28 -8.99
N ASN A 157 22.81 -18.89 -8.76
CA ASN A 157 23.99 -19.78 -8.74
C ASN A 157 24.77 -19.67 -7.42
N GLY A 158 24.15 -19.09 -6.38
CA GLY A 158 24.73 -19.10 -5.04
C GLY A 158 24.66 -20.48 -4.41
N SER A 159 25.12 -20.56 -3.15
CA SER A 159 24.94 -21.73 -2.29
C SER A 159 23.47 -22.08 -2.06
N ASP A 160 22.61 -21.06 -2.19
CA ASP A 160 21.18 -21.13 -1.92
C ASP A 160 20.37 -20.58 -3.09
N ASN A 161 19.06 -20.81 -3.04
CA ASN A 161 18.10 -20.21 -3.97
C ASN A 161 17.95 -18.70 -3.71
N GLU A 162 18.45 -17.86 -4.61
CA GLU A 162 18.50 -16.41 -4.44
C GLU A 162 17.11 -15.77 -4.38
N ILE A 163 16.16 -16.29 -5.15
CA ILE A 163 14.77 -15.82 -5.14
C ILE A 163 14.11 -16.16 -3.79
N ARG A 164 14.33 -17.38 -3.30
CA ARG A 164 13.82 -17.83 -1.99
C ARG A 164 14.38 -16.96 -0.87
N GLN A 165 15.70 -16.74 -0.85
CA GLN A 165 16.35 -15.93 0.19
C GLN A 165 15.85 -14.49 0.17
N TYR A 166 15.70 -13.89 -1.02
CA TYR A 166 15.14 -12.55 -1.15
C TYR A 166 13.76 -12.43 -0.50
N PHE A 167 12.79 -13.26 -0.92
CA PHE A 167 11.43 -13.13 -0.39
C PHE A 167 11.34 -13.51 1.08
N LYS A 168 12.10 -14.52 1.52
CA LYS A 168 12.20 -14.89 2.93
C LYS A 168 12.74 -13.74 3.77
N GLY A 169 13.85 -13.12 3.34
CA GLY A 169 14.50 -12.03 4.04
C GLY A 169 13.59 -10.80 4.16
N VAL A 170 12.98 -10.38 3.05
CA VAL A 170 12.04 -9.24 3.08
C VAL A 170 10.83 -9.54 3.95
N ALA A 171 10.29 -10.77 3.90
CA ALA A 171 9.15 -11.16 4.73
C ALA A 171 9.50 -11.12 6.23
N ASP A 172 10.69 -11.63 6.60
CA ASP A 172 11.17 -11.63 7.98
C ASP A 172 11.42 -10.19 8.47
N SER A 173 12.13 -9.35 7.69
CA SER A 173 12.32 -7.93 8.01
C SER A 173 10.99 -7.18 8.23
N THR A 174 9.97 -7.52 7.44
CA THR A 174 8.73 -6.74 7.36
C THR A 174 7.70 -7.17 8.39
N PHE A 175 7.44 -8.48 8.51
CA PHE A 175 6.30 -9.00 9.26
C PHE A 175 6.65 -9.50 10.64
N SER A 176 7.95 -9.64 10.95
CA SER A 176 8.37 -10.17 12.23
C SER A 176 8.16 -9.18 13.35
N HIS A 177 8.95 -8.12 13.39
CA HIS A 177 9.01 -7.27 14.58
C HIS A 177 7.98 -6.13 14.61
N LYS A 178 7.09 -6.06 13.61
CA LYS A 178 6.18 -4.92 13.41
C LYS A 178 4.73 -5.36 13.59
N ASN A 179 3.96 -4.53 14.31
CA ASN A 179 2.55 -4.82 14.62
C ASN A 179 1.59 -3.77 14.06
N ASP A 180 2.07 -2.57 13.74
CA ASP A 180 1.27 -1.53 13.11
C ASP A 180 1.30 -1.61 11.58
N ASN A 181 0.16 -1.41 10.93
CA ASN A 181 0.06 -1.48 9.47
C ASN A 181 0.87 -0.38 8.76
N ASN A 182 1.02 0.81 9.34
CA ASN A 182 1.84 1.86 8.74
C ASN A 182 3.33 1.56 8.88
N GLU A 183 3.75 0.96 9.99
CA GLU A 183 5.13 0.50 10.17
C GLU A 183 5.47 -0.63 9.19
N ILE A 184 4.57 -1.63 9.05
CA ILE A 184 4.71 -2.71 8.05
C ILE A 184 4.75 -2.11 6.64
N TYR A 185 3.88 -1.15 6.33
CA TYR A 185 3.86 -0.46 5.03
C TYR A 185 5.19 0.21 4.71
N LYS A 186 5.68 1.03 5.64
CA LYS A 186 6.95 1.75 5.48
C LYS A 186 8.10 0.77 5.31
N CYS A 187 8.17 -0.25 6.16
CA CYS A 187 9.21 -1.27 6.07
C CYS A 187 9.20 -2.01 4.75
N LEU A 188 8.03 -2.50 4.30
CA LEU A 188 7.93 -3.23 3.05
C LEU A 188 8.36 -2.34 1.88
N LYS A 189 7.91 -1.08 1.87
CA LYS A 189 8.30 -0.12 0.83
C LYS A 189 9.80 0.12 0.83
N ASP A 190 10.40 0.33 2.00
CA ASP A 190 11.83 0.57 2.16
C ASP A 190 12.65 -0.66 1.70
N GLU A 191 12.28 -1.88 2.12
CA GLU A 191 12.92 -3.14 1.70
C GLU A 191 12.79 -3.42 0.19
N LEU A 192 11.70 -2.99 -0.44
CA LEU A 192 11.50 -3.10 -1.89
C LEU A 192 12.35 -2.10 -2.69
N LEU A 193 12.73 -0.98 -2.07
CA LEU A 193 13.53 0.09 -2.68
C LEU A 193 15.03 -0.02 -2.33
N ASP A 194 15.38 -0.79 -1.30
CA ASP A 194 16.77 -0.97 -0.85
C ASP A 194 17.53 -1.93 -1.76
N ASP A 195 18.60 -1.40 -2.35
CA ASP A 195 19.48 -2.12 -3.26
C ASP A 195 20.64 -2.84 -2.56
N THR A 196 20.86 -2.56 -1.27
CA THR A 196 22.08 -2.91 -0.55
C THR A 196 21.96 -4.15 0.31
N ASN A 197 20.74 -4.56 0.65
CA ASN A 197 20.48 -5.70 1.51
C ASN A 197 19.97 -6.91 0.71
N HIS A 198 18.69 -7.30 0.88
CA HIS A 198 18.14 -8.51 0.24
C HIS A 198 18.24 -8.46 -1.29
N TYR A 199 18.07 -7.28 -1.90
CA TYR A 199 18.21 -7.12 -3.35
C TYR A 199 19.65 -7.33 -3.85
N ALA A 200 20.67 -6.93 -3.06
CA ALA A 200 22.05 -7.22 -3.40
C ALA A 200 22.29 -8.73 -3.45
N GLY A 201 21.80 -9.46 -2.44
CA GLY A 201 21.83 -10.93 -2.44
C GLY A 201 21.10 -11.52 -3.64
N LEU A 202 19.88 -11.05 -3.91
CA LEU A 202 19.08 -11.49 -5.06
C LEU A 202 19.84 -11.36 -6.38
N THR A 203 20.69 -10.34 -6.55
CA THR A 203 21.33 -10.03 -7.84
C THR A 203 22.77 -10.50 -7.95
N ALA A 204 23.41 -10.92 -6.86
CA ALA A 204 24.84 -11.23 -6.81
C ALA A 204 25.25 -12.43 -7.69
N ASN A 205 24.50 -13.53 -7.64
CA ASN A 205 24.96 -14.81 -8.17
C ASN A 205 24.09 -15.31 -9.35
N TRP A 206 24.24 -14.70 -10.52
CA TRP A 206 23.59 -15.18 -11.75
C TRP A 206 24.60 -15.41 -12.86
N GLN A 207 24.54 -16.58 -13.49
CA GLN A 207 25.25 -16.82 -14.75
C GLN A 207 24.51 -16.11 -15.88
N ASN A 208 25.26 -15.31 -16.65
CA ASN A 208 24.81 -14.71 -17.90
C ASN A 208 24.60 -15.77 -18.98
#